data_AF-A0AAX6QXD0-F1
#
_entry.id   AF-A0AAX6QXD0-F1
#
_cell.length_a   1.000
_cell.length_b   1.000
_cell.length_c   1.000
_cell.angle_alpha   90.00
_cell.angle_beta   90.00
_cell.angle_gamma   90.00
#
_symmetry.space_group_name_H-M   'P 1'
#
loop_
_entity.id
_entity.type
_entity.pdbx_description
1 polymer ?
#
loop_
_entity_poly.entity_id
_entity_poly.type
_entity_poly.pdbx_seq_one_letter_code
_entity_poly.pdbx_strand_id
1 'polypeptide(L)'
;MKERNLSSLTRRGCKNERGSSGERDSEKKKLGIDYGVTPEYIRKRSEELKKAQEEYDHYIQENLTKAAMKMLSDEERVAVLQGLKKNWEEVHKEFQALSVFIDSLPKKVHKQRLEGEMKQLEHDIGIIEKHKIIYIANKK
;
A
#
# COMPACT_ATOMS: atom_id res chain seq x y z
N MET A 1 -39.69 16.29 1.83
CA MET A 1 -40.86 15.81 1.05
C MET A 1 -41.89 15.21 2.01
N LYS A 2 -43.17 15.40 1.70
CA LYS A 2 -44.34 14.64 2.20
C LYS A 2 -44.16 13.14 1.87
N GLU A 3 -44.86 12.12 2.40
CA GLU A 3 -45.86 11.86 3.47
C GLU A 3 -45.92 10.30 3.56
N ARG A 4 -46.59 9.57 4.47
CA ARG A 4 -47.51 9.82 5.60
C ARG A 4 -47.43 8.61 6.56
N ASN A 5 -47.63 8.78 7.87
CA ASN A 5 -48.06 7.68 8.75
C ASN A 5 -49.57 7.44 8.51
N LEU A 6 -50.01 6.21 8.22
CA LEU A 6 -51.43 5.84 8.22
C LEU A 6 -51.64 4.39 8.67
N SER A 7 -51.92 4.23 9.96
CA SER A 7 -52.72 3.12 10.48
C SER A 7 -54.17 3.27 9.98
N SER A 8 -54.77 2.23 9.40
CA SER A 8 -56.20 2.24 9.06
C SER A 8 -56.91 0.92 9.38
N LEU A 9 -57.74 1.02 10.42
CA LEU A 9 -58.99 0.30 10.68
C LEU A 9 -59.05 -1.22 10.44
N THR A 10 -59.10 -1.92 11.58
CA THR A 10 -59.91 -3.11 11.81
C THR A 10 -61.28 -3.05 11.12
N ARG A 11 -61.62 -4.08 10.32
CA ARG A 11 -63.01 -4.39 9.96
C ARG A 11 -63.35 -5.81 10.38
N ARG A 12 -64.47 -5.96 11.11
CA ARG A 12 -64.98 -7.24 11.59
C ARG A 12 -65.40 -8.13 10.41
N GLY A 13 -65.07 -9.41 10.49
CA GLY A 13 -65.61 -10.45 9.63
C GLY A 13 -65.75 -11.74 10.42
N CYS A 14 -66.93 -12.00 10.99
CA CYS A 14 -67.22 -13.30 11.59
C CYS A 14 -67.36 -14.35 10.49
N LYS A 15 -66.81 -15.56 10.70
CA LYS A 15 -67.33 -16.79 10.08
C LYS A 15 -66.83 -18.07 10.76
N ASN A 16 -67.73 -18.62 11.58
CA ASN A 16 -68.01 -20.02 11.86
C ASN A 16 -66.86 -20.97 12.23
N GLU A 17 -66.92 -21.44 13.48
CA GLU A 17 -66.46 -22.77 13.84
C GLU A 17 -67.19 -23.85 13.00
N ARG A 18 -66.44 -24.86 12.54
CA ARG A 18 -66.98 -26.18 12.16
C ARG A 18 -65.99 -27.24 12.65
N GLY A 19 -66.52 -28.20 13.39
CA GLY A 19 -65.70 -29.20 14.08
C GLY A 19 -65.19 -30.33 13.19
N SER A 20 -64.04 -30.87 13.60
CA SER A 20 -63.64 -32.28 13.55
C SER A 20 -64.07 -33.17 12.37
N SER A 21 -63.09 -33.56 11.56
CA SER A 21 -62.76 -34.97 11.36
C SER A 21 -61.32 -35.10 10.86
N GLY A 22 -60.63 -36.19 11.21
CA GLY A 22 -59.19 -36.31 11.01
C GLY A 22 -58.81 -36.84 9.62
N GLU A 23 -57.90 -36.12 8.95
CA GLU A 23 -57.02 -36.70 7.93
C GLU A 23 -55.65 -36.01 8.06
N ARG A 24 -54.92 -36.39 9.12
CA ARG A 24 -53.51 -36.02 9.28
C ARG A 24 -52.63 -37.12 8.69
N ASP A 25 -51.56 -36.68 8.04
CA ASP A 25 -50.26 -37.37 7.87
C ASP A 25 -49.87 -37.96 6.50
N SER A 26 -50.70 -37.84 5.46
CA SER A 26 -50.27 -38.16 4.07
C SER A 26 -49.71 -36.95 3.30
N GLU A 27 -50.30 -35.76 3.45
CA GLU A 27 -50.01 -34.60 2.55
C GLU A 27 -49.00 -33.57 3.10
N LYS A 28 -48.38 -33.83 4.27
CA LYS A 28 -47.29 -33.00 4.81
C LYS A 28 -45.90 -33.30 4.21
N LYS A 29 -45.82 -34.17 3.20
CA LYS A 29 -44.56 -34.72 2.65
C LYS A 29 -43.99 -33.96 1.44
N LYS A 30 -44.34 -32.67 1.27
CA LYS A 30 -43.80 -31.78 0.20
C LYS A 30 -43.54 -30.33 0.64
N LEU A 31 -43.24 -30.09 1.92
CA LEU A 31 -42.86 -28.75 2.42
C LEU A 31 -41.51 -28.74 3.17
N GLY A 32 -40.60 -29.66 2.81
CA GLY A 32 -39.16 -29.46 2.96
C GLY A 32 -38.64 -28.66 1.76
N ILE A 33 -38.97 -27.37 1.73
CA ILE A 33 -38.41 -26.40 0.79
C ILE A 33 -37.60 -25.43 1.64
N ASP A 34 -36.35 -25.19 1.25
CA ASP A 34 -35.30 -24.58 2.09
C ASP A 34 -35.45 -23.06 2.26
N TYR A 35 -36.62 -22.61 2.68
CA TYR A 35 -36.95 -21.20 2.89
C TYR A 35 -36.06 -20.61 4.00
N GLY A 36 -35.24 -19.62 3.62
CA GLY A 36 -34.25 -18.99 4.49
C GLY A 36 -32.80 -19.43 4.22
N VAL A 37 -32.59 -20.50 3.46
CA VAL A 37 -31.25 -20.84 2.95
C VAL A 37 -30.93 -19.93 1.77
N THR A 38 -29.74 -19.32 1.79
CA THR A 38 -29.25 -18.51 0.67
C THR A 38 -28.95 -19.44 -0.51
N PRO A 39 -29.62 -19.29 -1.68
CA PRO A 39 -29.38 -20.17 -2.82
C PRO A 39 -27.91 -20.17 -3.25
N GLU A 40 -27.42 -21.34 -3.66
CA GLU A 40 -26.02 -21.57 -4.04
C GLU A 40 -25.51 -20.59 -5.12
N TYR A 41 -26.37 -20.12 -6.03
CA TYR A 41 -25.97 -19.13 -7.04
C TYR A 41 -25.70 -17.74 -6.43
N ILE A 42 -26.39 -17.34 -5.36
CA ILE A 42 -26.12 -16.09 -4.64
C ILE A 42 -24.80 -16.20 -3.89
N ARG A 43 -24.57 -17.36 -3.26
CA ARG A 43 -23.32 -17.65 -2.54
C ARG A 43 -22.12 -17.60 -3.48
N LYS A 44 -22.15 -18.36 -4.59
CA LYS A 44 -21.10 -18.34 -5.63
C LYS A 44 -20.86 -16.94 -6.18
N ARG A 45 -21.92 -16.20 -6.55
CA ARG A 45 -21.79 -14.82 -7.04
C ARG A 45 -21.19 -13.88 -5.99
N SER A 46 -21.45 -14.09 -4.70
CA SER A 46 -20.84 -13.30 -3.63
C SER A 46 -19.36 -13.64 -3.41
N GLU A 47 -18.98 -14.91 -3.60
CA GLU A 47 -17.59 -15.39 -3.57
C GLU A 47 -16.80 -14.86 -4.78
N GLU A 48 -17.39 -14.89 -5.97
CA GLU A 48 -16.84 -14.28 -7.20
C GLU A 48 -16.63 -12.77 -7.07
N LEU A 49 -17.61 -12.04 -6.53
CA LEU A 49 -17.50 -10.59 -6.30
C LEU A 49 -16.44 -10.24 -5.26
N LYS A 50 -16.33 -11.01 -4.16
CA LYS A 50 -15.25 -10.83 -3.18
C LYS A 50 -13.88 -11.08 -3.80
N LYS A 51 -13.72 -12.18 -4.54
CA LYS A 51 -12.46 -12.53 -5.20
C LYS A 51 -12.04 -11.47 -6.22
N ALA A 52 -12.97 -10.94 -7.01
CA ALA A 52 -12.70 -9.85 -7.94
C ALA A 52 -12.31 -8.54 -7.22
N GLN A 53 -12.91 -8.25 -6.06
CA GLN A 53 -12.54 -7.10 -5.23
C GLN A 53 -11.13 -7.29 -4.63
N GLU A 54 -10.83 -8.47 -4.08
CA GLU A 54 -9.52 -8.83 -3.53
C GLU A 54 -8.40 -8.78 -4.59
N GLU A 55 -8.68 -9.27 -5.81
CA GLU A 55 -7.77 -9.18 -6.96
C GLU A 55 -7.53 -7.72 -7.40
N TYR A 56 -8.57 -6.88 -7.39
CA TYR A 56 -8.45 -5.45 -7.68
C TYR A 56 -7.66 -4.71 -6.60
N ASP A 57 -7.96 -4.96 -5.32
CA ASP A 57 -7.28 -4.33 -4.19
C ASP A 57 -5.80 -4.75 -4.14
N HIS A 58 -5.49 -6.02 -4.44
CA HIS A 58 -4.12 -6.50 -4.62
C HIS A 58 -3.41 -5.79 -5.79
N TYR A 59 -4.05 -5.68 -6.95
CA TYR A 59 -3.49 -4.96 -8.10
C TYR A 59 -3.20 -3.48 -7.78
N ILE A 60 -4.10 -2.81 -7.05
CA ILE A 60 -3.89 -1.43 -6.60
C ILE A 60 -2.74 -1.35 -5.58
N GLN A 61 -2.65 -2.26 -4.62
CA GLN A 61 -1.51 -2.33 -3.69
C GLN A 61 -0.17 -2.59 -4.41
N GLU A 62 -0.14 -3.50 -5.39
CA GLU A 62 1.06 -3.80 -6.17
C GLU A 62 1.48 -2.61 -7.04
N ASN A 63 0.51 -1.93 -7.67
CA ASN A 63 0.79 -0.73 -8.46
C ASN A 63 1.21 0.45 -7.57
N LEU A 64 0.60 0.63 -6.40
CA LEU A 64 1.00 1.63 -5.41
C LEU A 64 2.38 1.36 -4.82
N THR A 65 2.76 0.11 -4.55
CA THR A 65 4.12 -0.24 -4.07
C THR A 65 5.18 -0.12 -5.17
N LYS A 66 4.82 -0.36 -6.43
CA LYS A 66 5.68 -0.07 -7.60
C LYS A 66 5.85 1.44 -7.85
N ALA A 67 4.78 2.21 -7.70
CA ALA A 67 4.77 3.67 -7.90
C ALA A 67 5.29 4.46 -6.69
N ALA A 68 5.20 3.89 -5.48
CA ALA A 68 5.82 4.43 -4.29
C ALA A 68 7.34 4.44 -4.48
N MET A 69 7.89 5.64 -4.58
CA MET A 69 9.33 5.86 -4.49
C MET A 69 9.82 5.23 -3.18
N LYS A 70 10.85 4.38 -3.25
CA LYS A 70 11.36 3.72 -2.04
C LYS A 70 11.87 4.79 -1.09
N MET A 71 11.24 4.89 0.08
CA MET A 71 11.81 5.66 1.18
C MET A 71 13.05 4.93 1.66
N LEU A 72 14.19 5.61 1.68
CA LEU A 72 15.40 5.07 2.29
C LEU A 72 15.14 4.87 3.79
N SER A 73 15.37 3.66 4.31
CA SER A 73 15.25 3.41 5.75
C SER A 73 16.33 4.19 6.53
N ASP A 74 16.09 4.47 7.81
CA ASP A 74 17.09 5.15 8.66
C ASP A 74 18.42 4.35 8.73
N GLU A 75 18.37 3.02 8.63
CA GLU A 75 19.54 2.12 8.58
C GLU A 75 20.33 2.26 7.27
N GLU A 76 19.66 2.15 6.12
CA GLU A 76 20.29 2.36 4.80
C GLU A 76 20.85 3.79 4.68
N ARG A 77 20.16 4.79 5.24
CA ARG A 77 20.64 6.18 5.29
C ARG A 77 21.96 6.30 6.05
N VAL A 78 22.08 5.64 7.21
CA VAL A 78 23.34 5.61 7.97
C VAL A 78 24.44 4.91 7.20
N ALA A 79 24.15 3.78 6.53
CA ALA A 79 25.11 3.05 5.72
C ALA A 79 25.64 3.89 4.53
N VAL A 80 24.74 4.57 3.80
CA VAL A 80 25.11 5.48 2.70
C VAL A 80 25.97 6.63 3.20
N LEU A 81 25.58 7.26 4.31
CA LEU A 81 26.30 8.38 4.92
C LEU A 81 27.70 7.96 5.42
N GLN A 82 27.84 6.77 6.01
CA GLN A 82 29.14 6.20 6.38
C GLN A 82 30.02 5.93 5.15
N GLY A 83 29.44 5.39 4.08
CA GLY A 83 30.14 5.18 2.80
C GLY A 83 30.67 6.49 2.18
N LEU A 84 29.84 7.54 2.16
CA LEU A 84 30.24 8.86 1.69
C LEU A 84 31.36 9.49 2.53
N LYS A 85 31.28 9.37 3.87
CA LYS A 85 32.34 9.88 4.78
C LYS A 85 33.66 9.14 4.58
N LYS A 86 33.64 7.81 4.44
CA LYS A 86 34.83 7.01 4.11
C LYS A 86 35.45 7.43 2.76
N ASN A 87 34.62 7.66 1.74
CA ASN A 87 35.10 8.13 0.44
C ASN A 87 35.73 9.52 0.52
N TRP A 88 35.15 10.44 1.31
CA TRP A 88 35.75 11.75 1.58
C TRP A 88 37.09 11.62 2.31
N GLU A 89 37.21 10.74 3.30
CA GLU A 89 38.49 10.47 3.99
C GLU A 89 39.57 9.93 3.04
N GLU A 90 39.22 9.06 2.10
CA GLU A 90 40.14 8.51 1.10
C GLU A 90 40.65 9.60 0.12
N VAL A 91 39.74 10.41 -0.44
CA VAL A 91 40.10 11.55 -1.31
C VAL A 91 40.89 12.62 -0.55
N HIS A 92 40.51 12.91 0.71
CA HIS A 92 41.21 13.88 1.54
C HIS A 92 42.63 13.40 1.89
N LYS A 93 42.82 12.09 2.12
CA LYS A 93 44.14 11.50 2.33
C LYS A 93 45.02 11.56 1.07
N GLU A 94 44.46 11.33 -0.12
CA GLU A 94 45.16 11.53 -1.40
C GLU A 94 45.59 13.00 -1.55
N PHE A 95 44.70 13.94 -1.24
CA PHE A 95 44.98 15.38 -1.24
C PHE A 95 46.06 15.80 -0.23
N GLN A 96 46.03 15.25 1.00
CA GLN A 96 47.08 15.50 2.00
C GLN A 96 48.44 14.92 1.61
N ALA A 97 48.47 13.83 0.83
CA ALA A 97 49.69 13.21 0.32
C ALA A 97 50.33 13.98 -0.85
N LEU A 98 49.69 15.05 -1.36
CA LEU A 98 50.23 15.87 -2.44
C LEU A 98 51.51 16.62 -2.01
N SER A 99 52.47 16.71 -2.92
CA SER A 99 53.64 17.55 -2.75
C SER A 99 53.26 19.03 -2.72
N VAL A 100 53.83 19.78 -1.78
CA VAL A 100 53.69 21.25 -1.65
C VAL A 100 54.09 21.99 -2.94
N PHE A 101 55.00 21.41 -3.74
CA PHE A 101 55.50 21.98 -4.99
C PHE A 101 54.61 21.57 -6.18
N ILE A 102 53.67 22.45 -6.55
CA ILE A 102 52.64 22.26 -7.59
C ILE A 102 52.95 23.12 -8.82
N ASP A 103 54.19 23.08 -9.30
CA ASP A 103 54.66 23.96 -10.39
C ASP A 103 54.15 23.49 -11.76
N SER A 104 54.04 22.17 -11.93
CA SER A 104 53.68 21.51 -13.20
C SER A 104 52.17 21.44 -13.43
N LEU A 105 51.74 21.65 -14.68
CA LEU A 105 50.33 21.60 -15.11
C LEU A 105 49.56 20.33 -14.67
N PRO A 106 50.04 19.10 -14.91
CA PRO A 106 49.38 17.89 -14.42
C PRO A 106 49.17 17.87 -12.89
N LYS A 107 50.12 18.40 -12.11
CA LYS A 107 49.95 18.51 -10.64
C LYS A 107 48.82 19.47 -10.27
N LYS A 108 48.68 20.58 -11.01
CA LYS A 108 47.59 21.56 -10.80
C LYS A 108 46.22 20.96 -11.15
N VAL A 109 46.11 20.27 -12.29
CA VAL A 109 44.87 19.59 -12.72
C VAL A 109 44.48 18.49 -11.73
N HIS A 110 45.43 17.67 -11.29
CA HIS A 110 45.19 16.61 -10.31
C HIS A 110 44.73 17.17 -8.96
N LYS A 111 45.34 18.26 -8.47
CA LYS A 111 44.85 18.99 -7.29
C LYS A 111 43.42 19.50 -7.48
N GLN A 112 43.12 20.14 -8.61
CA GLN A 112 41.77 20.67 -8.90
C GLN A 112 40.71 19.56 -8.97
N ARG A 113 41.05 18.39 -9.51
CA ARG A 113 40.19 17.19 -9.48
C ARG A 113 39.82 16.82 -8.04
N LEU A 114 40.83 16.66 -7.18
CA LEU A 114 40.64 16.28 -5.77
C LEU A 114 39.83 17.33 -4.99
N GLU A 115 40.08 18.62 -5.20
CA GLU A 115 39.27 19.69 -4.60
C GLU A 115 37.82 19.69 -5.08
N GLY A 116 37.57 19.34 -6.35
CA GLY A 116 36.22 19.19 -6.91
C GLY A 116 35.48 18.00 -6.30
N GLU A 117 36.14 16.85 -6.21
CA GLU A 117 35.59 15.62 -5.62
C GLU A 117 35.29 15.80 -4.12
N MET A 118 36.19 16.43 -3.35
CA MET A 118 35.92 16.76 -1.95
C MET A 118 34.68 17.64 -1.78
N LYS A 119 34.56 18.73 -2.57
CA LYS A 119 33.41 19.65 -2.51
C LYS A 119 32.10 18.98 -2.89
N GLN A 120 32.12 18.07 -3.86
CA GLN A 120 30.95 17.30 -4.26
C GLN A 120 30.50 16.39 -3.11
N LEU A 121 31.42 15.66 -2.48
CA LEU A 121 31.11 14.79 -1.34
C LEU A 121 30.60 15.58 -0.12
N GLU A 122 31.18 16.74 0.18
CA GLU A 122 30.70 17.65 1.23
C GLU A 122 29.26 18.14 0.95
N HIS A 123 28.96 18.46 -0.31
CA HIS A 123 27.62 18.85 -0.73
C HIS A 123 26.61 17.69 -0.58
N ASP A 124 26.96 16.50 -1.05
CA ASP A 124 26.09 15.32 -1.01
C ASP A 124 25.83 14.83 0.42
N ILE A 125 26.86 14.80 1.27
CA ILE A 125 26.71 14.56 2.72
C ILE A 125 25.80 15.63 3.34
N GLY A 126 26.01 16.91 3.01
CA GLY A 126 25.19 18.01 3.50
C GLY A 126 23.72 17.94 3.08
N ILE A 127 23.40 17.40 1.91
CA ILE A 127 22.02 17.12 1.47
C ILE A 127 21.42 16.00 2.33
N ILE A 128 22.13 14.87 2.47
CA ILE A 128 21.62 13.68 3.19
C ILE A 128 21.50 13.92 4.70
N GLU A 129 22.35 14.78 5.28
CA GLU A 129 22.25 15.18 6.69
C GLU A 129 21.05 16.11 6.93
N LYS A 130 20.76 17.06 6.02
CA LYS A 130 19.60 17.97 6.13
C LYS A 130 18.27 17.27 5.88
N HIS A 131 18.21 16.34 4.93
CA HIS A 131 16.97 15.66 4.55
C HIS A 131 16.86 14.30 5.22
N LYS A 132 16.08 14.22 6.31
CA LYS A 132 15.82 12.95 7.03
C LYS A 132 15.12 11.91 6.14
N ILE A 133 14.20 12.35 5.29
CA ILE A 133 13.43 11.49 4.39
C ILE A 133 13.93 11.69 2.97
N ILE A 134 14.38 10.60 2.33
CA ILE A 134 14.84 10.58 0.94
C ILE A 134 14.03 9.55 0.18
N TYR A 135 13.44 9.97 -0.94
CA TYR A 135 12.66 9.13 -1.83
C TYR A 135 13.51 8.74 -3.05
N ILE A 136 13.76 7.45 -3.22
CA ILE A 136 14.45 6.91 -4.40
C ILE A 136 13.41 6.55 -5.46
N ALA A 137 13.50 7.21 -6.61
CA ALA A 137 12.76 6.79 -7.79
C ALA A 137 13.30 5.43 -8.27
N ASN A 138 12.46 4.40 -8.24
CA ASN A 138 12.77 3.11 -8.87
C ASN A 138 12.94 3.34 -10.38
N LYS A 139 14.17 3.25 -10.89
CA LYS A 139 14.46 3.39 -12.31
C LYS A 139 13.91 2.14 -13.04
N LYS A 140 13.20 2.36 -14.15
CA LYS A 140 12.76 1.31 -15.07
C LYS A 140 13.95 0.69 -15.81
#